data_AF-A0A1M3SZM7-F1
#
_entry.id   AF-A0A1M3SZM7-F1
#
_cell.length_a   1.000
_cell.length_b   1.000
_cell.length_c   1.000
_cell.angle_alpha   90.00
_cell.angle_beta   90.00
_cell.angle_gamma   90.00
#
_symmetry.space_group_name_H-M   'P 1'
#
loop_
_entity.id
_entity.type
_entity.pdbx_description
1 polymer ?
#
loop_
_entity_poly.entity_id
_entity_poly.type
_entity_poly.pdbx_seq_one_letter_code
_entity_poly.pdbx_strand_id
1 'polypeptide(L)'
;RVERDVTITIGPERNKKCEKISLELFKKWLGVSLDIRGFSYPSYIIETEAGDIILDTIFHSRVYLKGLLLPEPVSGVKSYKLGYNFPVGTINRDRQRLVDKQEEANIVRRIWEAAIGQHKESMLPIYVNLLRNFPWAPDV
;
A
#
# COMPACT_ATOMS: atom_id res chain seq x y z
N ARG A 1 -19.57 -7.65 -28.08
CA ARG A 1 -18.39 -8.47 -27.69
C ARG A 1 -18.87 -9.38 -26.58
N VAL A 2 -18.85 -10.70 -26.75
CA VAL A 2 -19.31 -11.64 -25.71
C VAL A 2 -18.12 -11.90 -24.80
N GLU A 3 -18.16 -11.37 -23.57
CA GLU A 3 -17.19 -11.74 -22.54
C GLU A 3 -17.47 -13.19 -22.14
N ARG A 4 -16.43 -14.03 -22.15
CA ARG A 4 -16.51 -15.43 -21.71
C ARG A 4 -15.77 -15.53 -20.40
N ASP A 5 -16.39 -16.18 -19.42
CA ASP A 5 -15.74 -16.49 -18.16
C ASP A 5 -14.52 -17.39 -18.42
N VAL A 6 -13.40 -17.03 -17.80
CA VAL A 6 -12.15 -17.79 -17.86
C VAL A 6 -11.87 -18.37 -16.49
N THR A 7 -11.68 -19.69 -16.42
CA THR A 7 -11.21 -20.36 -15.21
C THR A 7 -9.75 -20.76 -15.40
N ILE A 8 -8.88 -20.33 -14.49
CA ILE A 8 -7.47 -20.75 -14.45
C ILE A 8 -7.31 -21.73 -13.30
N THR A 9 -6.84 -22.94 -13.61
CA THR A 9 -6.49 -23.93 -12.59
C THR A 9 -4.97 -23.91 -12.40
N ILE A 10 -4.52 -23.51 -11.22
CA ILE A 10 -3.11 -23.55 -10.84
C ILE A 10 -2.90 -24.81 -9.98
N GLY A 11 -2.09 -25.73 -10.48
CA GLY A 11 -1.79 -26.99 -9.81
C GLY A 11 -0.34 -27.39 -10.04
N PRO A 12 0.16 -28.40 -9.30
CA PRO A 12 1.50 -28.88 -9.50
C PRO A 12 1.72 -29.41 -10.91
N GLU A 13 2.95 -29.25 -11.39
CA GLU A 13 3.45 -29.92 -12.59
C GLU A 13 3.19 -31.44 -12.48
N ARG A 14 2.79 -32.10 -13.57
CA ARG A 14 2.49 -33.53 -13.57
C ARG A 14 3.64 -34.32 -12.93
N ASN A 15 3.33 -35.15 -11.94
CA ASN A 15 4.25 -35.99 -11.14
C ASN A 15 5.04 -35.31 -10.01
N LYS A 16 4.75 -34.05 -9.65
CA LYS A 16 5.35 -33.44 -8.44
C LYS A 16 4.40 -33.53 -7.25
N LYS A 17 4.83 -34.20 -6.17
CA LYS A 17 4.17 -34.07 -4.86
C LYS A 17 4.30 -32.61 -4.43
N CYS A 18 3.18 -31.92 -4.30
CA CYS A 18 3.14 -30.54 -3.86
C CYS A 18 2.30 -30.47 -2.60
N GLU A 19 2.75 -29.68 -1.63
CA GLU A 19 1.98 -29.45 -0.41
C GLU A 19 0.69 -28.72 -0.74
N LYS A 20 -0.41 -29.17 -0.12
CA LYS A 20 -1.68 -28.45 -0.23
C LYS A 20 -1.52 -27.10 0.46
N ILE A 21 -1.87 -26.03 -0.23
CA ILE A 21 -1.94 -24.70 0.36
C ILE A 21 -3.08 -24.69 1.38
N SER A 22 -2.77 -24.35 2.62
CA SER A 22 -3.80 -24.17 3.64
C SER A 22 -4.65 -22.94 3.34
N LEU A 23 -5.91 -22.94 3.78
CA LEU A 23 -6.77 -21.77 3.64
C LEU A 23 -6.16 -20.53 4.31
N GLU A 24 -5.45 -20.71 5.42
CA GLU A 24 -4.76 -19.63 6.12
C GLU A 24 -3.64 -19.01 5.28
N LEU A 25 -2.81 -19.85 4.64
CA LEU A 25 -1.74 -19.38 3.76
C LEU A 25 -2.30 -18.65 2.56
N PHE A 26 -3.38 -19.18 1.96
CA PHE A 26 -4.08 -18.51 0.86
C PHE A 26 -4.64 -17.15 1.30
N LYS A 27 -5.28 -17.07 2.46
CA LYS A 27 -5.76 -15.80 3.03
C LYS A 27 -4.63 -14.80 3.28
N LYS A 28 -3.47 -15.26 3.75
CA LYS A 28 -2.28 -14.40 3.88
C LYS A 28 -1.85 -13.82 2.53
N TRP A 29 -1.91 -14.60 1.46
CA TRP A 29 -1.62 -14.10 0.11
C TRP A 29 -2.62 -13.07 -0.37
N LEU A 30 -3.91 -13.21 -0.06
CA LEU A 30 -4.91 -12.19 -0.39
C LEU A 30 -4.64 -10.86 0.32
N GLY A 31 -4.01 -10.91 1.50
CA GLY A 31 -3.68 -9.73 2.30
C GLY A 31 -2.61 -8.81 1.72
N VAL A 32 -1.98 -9.18 0.59
CA VAL A 32 -0.98 -8.34 -0.09
C VAL A 32 -1.60 -7.32 -1.03
N SER A 33 -2.88 -7.47 -1.38
CA SER A 33 -3.59 -6.55 -2.29
C SER A 33 -4.60 -5.72 -1.52
N LEU A 34 -4.61 -4.40 -1.73
CA LEU A 34 -5.66 -3.52 -1.21
C LEU A 34 -6.98 -3.68 -1.95
N ASP A 35 -6.94 -4.05 -3.23
CA ASP A 35 -8.09 -3.96 -4.13
C ASP A 35 -9.15 -5.05 -3.89
N ILE A 36 -8.85 -6.03 -3.03
CA ILE A 36 -9.79 -7.11 -2.67
C ILE A 36 -10.74 -6.61 -1.59
N ARG A 37 -11.82 -5.95 -2.04
CA ARG A 37 -12.89 -5.44 -1.17
C ARG A 37 -13.49 -6.55 -0.30
N GLY A 38 -13.72 -6.23 0.97
CA GLY A 38 -14.26 -7.17 1.96
C GLY A 38 -13.22 -8.13 2.55
N PHE A 39 -11.97 -8.11 2.08
CA PHE A 39 -10.87 -8.88 2.67
C PHE A 39 -9.82 -7.97 3.32
N SER A 40 -9.28 -7.04 2.55
CA SER A 40 -8.10 -6.22 2.92
C SER A 40 -8.24 -4.75 2.55
N TYR A 41 -9.42 -4.31 2.08
CA TYR A 41 -9.65 -2.91 1.79
C TYR A 41 -9.83 -2.10 3.10
N PRO A 42 -9.14 -0.96 3.27
CA PRO A 42 -9.24 -0.17 4.49
C PRO A 42 -10.65 0.41 4.71
N SER A 43 -11.06 0.49 5.97
CA SER A 43 -12.28 1.18 6.40
C SER A 43 -12.13 2.70 6.34
N TYR A 44 -10.94 3.22 6.59
CA TYR A 44 -10.65 4.64 6.50
C TYR A 44 -9.43 4.93 5.61
N ILE A 45 -9.73 5.39 4.40
CA ILE A 45 -8.78 5.76 3.35
C ILE A 45 -9.20 7.10 2.74
N ILE A 46 -8.21 7.94 2.44
CA ILE A 46 -8.37 9.18 1.70
C ILE A 46 -7.74 8.95 0.34
N GLU A 47 -8.59 8.73 -0.66
CA GLU A 47 -8.18 8.52 -2.05
C GLU A 47 -7.97 9.87 -2.74
N THR A 48 -6.84 10.06 -3.42
CA THR A 48 -6.54 11.28 -4.17
C THR A 48 -5.98 10.94 -5.54
N GLU A 49 -5.98 11.91 -6.47
CA GLU A 49 -5.36 11.74 -7.78
C GLU A 49 -3.84 11.48 -7.72
N ALA A 50 -3.19 11.85 -6.61
CA ALA A 50 -1.77 11.64 -6.39
C ALA A 50 -1.45 10.30 -5.71
N GLY A 51 -2.46 9.56 -5.24
CA GLY A 51 -2.35 8.37 -4.40
C GLY A 51 -3.18 8.47 -3.12
N ASP A 52 -3.08 7.46 -2.27
CA ASP A 52 -4.00 7.32 -1.14
C ASP A 52 -3.27 7.37 0.21
N ILE A 53 -3.93 7.97 1.20
CA ILE A 53 -3.53 7.92 2.62
C ILE A 53 -4.46 6.95 3.35
N ILE A 54 -3.89 5.93 3.97
CA ILE A 54 -4.62 4.94 4.76
C ILE A 54 -4.46 5.26 6.24
N LEU A 55 -5.57 5.59 6.89
CA LEU A 55 -5.62 6.05 8.28
C LEU A 55 -5.94 4.93 9.27
N ASP A 56 -6.32 3.77 8.77
CA ASP A 56 -6.52 2.57 9.56
C ASP A 56 -5.21 2.08 10.18
N THR A 57 -5.21 1.92 11.50
CA THR A 57 -4.01 1.54 12.28
C THR A 57 -3.39 0.22 11.85
N ILE A 58 -4.17 -0.74 11.34
CA ILE A 58 -3.67 -2.03 10.87
C ILE A 58 -2.78 -1.92 9.62
N PHE A 59 -2.88 -0.80 8.90
CA PHE A 59 -2.10 -0.47 7.70
C PHE A 59 -0.95 0.50 7.97
N HIS A 60 -0.76 0.95 9.21
CA HIS A 60 0.37 1.82 9.55
C HIS A 60 1.70 1.20 9.12
N SER A 61 2.61 2.04 8.63
CA SER A 61 3.92 1.65 8.11
C SER A 61 3.88 0.74 6.88
N ARG A 62 2.71 0.48 6.30
CA ARG A 62 2.58 -0.27 5.04
C ARG A 62 2.54 0.70 3.86
N VAL A 63 3.33 0.37 2.85
CA VAL A 63 3.33 1.08 1.57
C VAL A 63 2.89 0.10 0.50
N TYR A 64 1.94 0.54 -0.30
CA TYR A 64 1.44 -0.18 -1.45
C TYR A 64 1.84 0.58 -2.72
N LEU A 65 2.10 -0.15 -3.79
CA LEU A 65 2.32 0.39 -5.12
C LEU A 65 1.28 -0.22 -6.04
N LYS A 66 0.38 0.61 -6.55
CA LYS A 66 -0.75 0.18 -7.40
C LYS A 66 -1.56 -0.94 -6.74
N GLY A 67 -1.89 -0.75 -5.47
CA GLY A 67 -2.67 -1.70 -4.68
C GLY A 67 -1.89 -2.90 -4.15
N LEU A 68 -0.59 -3.07 -4.47
CA LEU A 68 0.23 -4.20 -4.02
C LEU A 68 1.20 -3.82 -2.92
N LEU A 69 1.20 -4.58 -1.82
CA LEU A 69 2.04 -4.35 -0.64
C LEU A 69 3.52 -4.50 -0.99
N LEU A 70 4.32 -3.50 -0.61
CA LEU A 70 5.77 -3.58 -0.69
C LEU A 70 6.32 -4.37 0.54
N PRO A 71 7.14 -5.41 0.32
CA PRO A 71 7.68 -6.26 1.39
C PRO A 71 8.58 -5.56 2.40
N GLU A 72 9.35 -4.54 1.97
CA GLU A 72 10.28 -3.82 2.83
C GLU A 72 9.75 -2.44 3.21
N PRO A 73 9.96 -2.00 4.46
CA PRO A 73 9.81 -0.59 4.79
C PRO A 73 10.82 0.20 3.95
N VAL A 74 10.29 1.15 3.17
CA VAL A 74 11.03 1.84 2.10
C VAL A 74 12.23 2.63 2.63
N SER A 75 12.20 3.00 3.92
CA SER A 75 13.32 3.58 4.63
C SER A 75 13.76 2.63 5.77
N GLY A 76 14.93 2.01 5.60
CA GLY A 76 15.50 1.05 6.56
C GLY A 76 15.87 1.60 7.94
N VAL A 77 15.42 2.81 8.30
CA VAL A 77 15.68 3.45 9.61
C VAL A 77 14.42 4.12 10.20
N LYS A 78 13.46 4.56 9.38
CA LYS A 78 12.25 5.27 9.84
C LYS A 78 11.00 4.77 9.12
N SER A 79 9.99 4.38 9.88
CA SER A 79 8.71 3.92 9.33
C SER A 79 7.70 5.06 9.21
N TYR A 80 6.87 4.99 8.16
CA TYR A 80 5.68 5.82 8.05
C TYR A 80 4.75 5.60 9.25
N LYS A 81 4.11 6.68 9.69
CA LYS A 81 3.08 6.63 10.73
C LYS A 81 1.74 6.20 10.17
N LEU A 82 1.47 6.52 8.91
CA LEU A 82 0.26 6.11 8.21
C LEU A 82 0.58 5.00 7.19
N GLY A 83 -0.47 4.47 6.55
CA GLY A 83 -0.32 3.66 5.35
C GLY A 83 -0.44 4.51 4.09
N TYR A 84 0.19 4.08 2.99
CA TYR A 84 0.13 4.79 1.71
C TYR A 84 -0.08 3.83 0.56
N ASN A 85 -0.82 4.25 -0.47
CA ASN A 85 -0.86 3.58 -1.76
C ASN A 85 -0.39 4.54 -2.85
N PHE A 86 0.73 4.20 -3.49
CA PHE A 86 1.32 5.02 -4.55
C PHE A 86 0.80 4.58 -5.92
N PRO A 87 0.35 5.51 -6.79
CA PRO A 87 -0.12 5.18 -8.12
C PRO A 87 1.04 4.87 -9.08
N VAL A 88 2.23 5.39 -8.77
CA VAL A 88 3.46 5.26 -9.57
C VAL A 88 4.66 5.06 -8.66
N GLY A 89 5.75 4.52 -9.21
CA GLY A 89 7.00 4.33 -8.49
C GLY A 89 7.86 3.26 -9.16
N THR A 90 9.18 3.45 -9.12
CA THR A 90 10.14 2.49 -9.62
C THR A 90 10.62 1.58 -8.50
N ILE A 91 10.40 0.27 -8.64
CA ILE A 91 10.84 -0.74 -7.68
C ILE A 91 12.17 -1.38 -8.09
N ASN A 92 12.95 -1.84 -7.11
CA ASN A 92 14.19 -2.58 -7.38
C ASN A 92 13.89 -3.91 -8.10
N ARG A 93 14.94 -4.59 -8.59
CA ARG A 93 14.82 -5.88 -9.30
C ARG A 93 14.02 -6.91 -8.50
N ASP A 94 14.20 -6.92 -7.19
CA ASP A 94 13.52 -7.85 -6.27
C ASP A 94 12.10 -7.40 -5.88
N ARG A 95 11.64 -6.26 -6.40
CA ARG A 95 10.30 -5.68 -6.17
C ARG A 95 9.96 -5.46 -4.70
N GLN A 96 10.98 -5.25 -3.87
CA GLN A 96 10.88 -5.16 -2.42
C GLN A 96 10.64 -3.73 -1.93
N ARG A 97 11.20 -2.74 -2.63
CA ARG A 97 11.16 -1.32 -2.25
C ARG A 97 11.29 -0.39 -3.45
N LEU A 98 10.93 0.88 -3.26
CA LEU A 98 11.24 1.95 -4.22
C LEU A 98 12.75 2.18 -4.32
N VAL A 99 13.21 2.51 -5.53
CA VAL A 99 14.64 2.73 -5.82
C VAL A 99 15.07 4.16 -5.46
N ASP A 100 14.17 5.14 -5.64
CA ASP A 100 14.47 6.56 -5.48
C ASP A 100 13.71 7.16 -4.29
N LYS A 101 14.46 7.54 -3.25
CA LYS A 101 13.91 8.18 -2.03
C LYS A 101 13.40 9.59 -2.28
N GLN A 102 13.97 10.30 -3.26
CA GLN A 102 13.52 11.65 -3.59
C GLN A 102 12.20 11.59 -4.37
N GLU A 103 12.06 10.62 -5.28
CA GLU A 103 10.80 10.34 -5.95
C GLU A 103 9.70 9.98 -4.93
N GLU A 104 10.02 9.11 -3.97
CA GLU A 104 9.12 8.73 -2.88
C GLU A 104 8.66 9.95 -2.05
N ALA A 105 9.59 10.76 -1.55
CA ALA A 105 9.25 11.95 -0.78
C ALA A 105 8.38 12.93 -1.59
N ASN A 106 8.65 13.05 -2.90
CA ASN A 106 7.83 13.85 -3.79
C ASN A 106 6.41 13.29 -3.97
N ILE A 107 6.26 11.96 -4.05
CA ILE A 107 4.94 11.30 -4.10
C ILE A 107 4.18 11.58 -2.80
N VAL A 108 4.78 11.32 -1.64
CA VAL A 108 4.16 11.55 -0.33
C VAL A 108 3.73 13.01 -0.17
N ARG A 109 4.60 13.96 -0.54
CA ARG A 109 4.28 15.39 -0.51
C ARG A 109 3.05 15.72 -1.36
N ARG A 110 2.97 15.18 -2.58
CA ARG A 110 1.84 15.41 -3.50
C ARG A 110 0.54 14.79 -2.97
N ILE A 111 0.63 13.61 -2.36
CA ILE A 111 -0.52 12.95 -1.73
C ILE A 111 -1.05 13.82 -0.57
N TRP A 112 -0.18 14.32 0.30
CA TRP A 112 -0.59 15.22 1.38
C TRP A 112 -1.17 16.54 0.88
N GLU A 113 -0.55 17.15 -0.13
CA GLU A 113 -1.05 18.37 -0.77
C GLU A 113 -2.47 18.16 -1.31
N ALA A 114 -2.70 17.08 -2.06
CA ALA A 114 -4.02 16.73 -2.58
C ALA A 114 -5.03 16.42 -1.47
N ALA A 115 -4.65 15.62 -0.47
CA ALA A 115 -5.52 15.23 0.63
C ALA A 115 -5.95 16.44 1.50
N ILE A 116 -5.02 17.35 1.79
CA ILE A 116 -5.33 18.59 2.52
C ILE A 116 -6.18 19.52 1.63
N GLY A 117 -5.91 19.59 0.33
CA GLY A 117 -6.70 20.38 -0.61
C GLY A 117 -8.16 19.92 -0.69
N GLN A 118 -8.40 18.61 -0.68
CA GLN A 118 -9.74 18.01 -0.79
C GLN A 118 -10.47 17.90 0.55
N HIS A 119 -9.75 17.62 1.64
CA HIS A 119 -10.32 17.26 2.95
C HIS A 119 -9.66 18.06 4.09
N LYS A 120 -9.52 19.36 3.90
CA LYS A 120 -8.76 20.25 4.80
C LYS A 120 -9.12 20.10 6.28
N GLU A 121 -10.41 20.08 6.62
CA GLU A 121 -10.87 20.05 8.02
C GLU A 121 -10.45 18.77 8.75
N SER A 122 -10.46 17.62 8.07
CA SER A 122 -10.05 16.34 8.66
C SER A 122 -8.55 16.09 8.54
N MET A 123 -7.92 16.52 7.46
CA MET A 123 -6.51 16.19 7.17
C MET A 123 -5.51 17.14 7.81
N LEU A 124 -5.83 18.44 7.92
CA LEU A 124 -4.91 19.41 8.48
C LEU A 124 -4.54 19.11 9.95
N PRO A 125 -5.48 18.72 10.84
CA PRO A 125 -5.13 18.33 12.20
C PRO A 125 -4.18 17.13 12.26
N ILE A 126 -4.35 16.14 11.37
CA ILE A 126 -3.49 14.95 11.30
C ILE A 126 -2.08 15.35 10.84
N TYR A 127 -1.98 16.16 9.80
CA TYR A 127 -0.71 16.64 9.28
C TYR A 127 0.06 17.49 10.31
N VAL A 128 -0.63 18.40 11.00
CA VAL A 128 -0.04 19.20 12.09
C VAL A 128 0.43 18.30 13.25
N ASN A 129 -0.33 17.27 13.58
CA ASN A 129 0.07 16.28 14.60
C ASN A 129 1.35 15.53 14.20
N LEU A 130 1.51 15.14 12.93
CA LEU A 130 2.72 14.51 12.42
C LEU A 130 3.93 15.45 12.55
N LEU A 131 3.81 16.71 12.11
CA LEU A 131 4.89 17.70 12.23
C LEU A 131 5.31 17.96 13.68
N ARG A 132 4.37 17.98 14.62
CA ARG A 132 4.66 18.28 16.03
C ARG A 132 5.23 17.09 16.78
N ASN A 133 4.64 15.91 16.60
CA ASN A 133 4.90 14.75 17.45
C ASN A 133 5.82 13.72 16.78
N PHE A 134 5.91 13.76 15.45
CA PHE A 134 6.71 12.83 14.65
C PHE A 134 7.50 13.56 13.55
N PRO A 135 8.23 14.66 13.85
CA PRO A 135 8.95 15.45 12.83
C PRO A 135 10.04 14.68 12.09
N TRP A 136 10.39 13.49 12.58
CA TRP A 136 11.36 12.62 11.95
C TRP A 136 10.73 11.65 10.96
N ALA A 137 9.42 11.43 11.01
CA ALA A 137 8.74 10.43 10.20
C ALA A 137 8.73 10.83 8.72
N PRO A 138 8.86 9.87 7.79
CA PRO A 138 8.89 10.16 6.36
C PRO A 138 7.54 10.67 5.81
N ASP A 139 6.48 10.68 6.62
CA ASP A 139 5.19 11.28 6.29
C ASP A 139 5.27 12.80 6.04
N VAL A 140 6.26 13.51 6.62
CA VAL A 140 6.36 14.98 6.65
C VAL A 140 7.76 15.51 6.36
#